data_AF-A0AAV0BFQ0-F1
#
_entry.id   AF-A0AAV0BFQ0-F1
#
_cell.length_a   1.000
_cell.length_b   1.000
_cell.length_c   1.000
_cell.angle_alpha   90.00
_cell.angle_beta   90.00
_cell.angle_gamma   90.00
#
_symmetry.space_group_name_H-M   'P 1'
#
loop_
_entity.id
_entity.type
_entity.pdbx_description
1 polymer ?
#
loop_
_entity_poly.entity_id
_entity_poly.type
_entity_poly.pdbx_seq_one_letter_code
_entity_poly.pdbx_strand_id
1 'polypeptide(L)' 'FLSCVKNSDVPDYYDIIKHPMDLGTVLKKVKSGAYKTKAAFTEDLKLIWANCLVYNSPIVCQKKIP' A
#
# COMPACT_ATOMS: atom_id res chain seq x y z
N PHE A 1 -2.43 0.32 6.82
CA PHE A 1 -3.66 0.04 6.03
C PHE A 1 -4.54 1.27 5.91
N LEU A 2 -5.00 1.84 7.03
CA LEU A 2 -5.81 3.07 7.05
C LEU A 2 -4.99 4.34 6.84
N SER A 3 -3.71 4.30 7.20
CA SER A 3 -2.72 5.34 6.97
C SER A 3 -1.48 4.77 6.30
N CYS A 4 -0.69 5.65 5.66
CA CYS A 4 0.67 5.35 5.19
C CYS A 4 1.51 4.73 6.31
N VAL A 5 2.39 3.82 5.92
CA VAL A 5 3.42 3.25 6.80
C VAL A 5 4.46 4.34 7.08
N LYS A 6 4.87 4.54 8.33
CA LYS A 6 5.95 5.48 8.63
C LYS A 6 7.29 4.78 8.49
N ASN A 7 8.28 5.45 7.89
CA ASN A 7 9.66 4.95 7.81
C ASN A 7 10.24 4.61 9.18
N SER A 8 9.87 5.36 10.23
CA SER A 8 10.33 5.11 11.61
C SER A 8 9.92 3.74 12.14
N ASP A 9 8.72 3.29 11.75
CA ASP A 9 8.11 2.09 12.30
C ASP A 9 8.51 0.87 11.46
N VAL A 10 8.77 1.10 10.18
CA VAL A 10 9.09 0.08 9.18
C VAL A 10 10.13 0.62 8.17
N PRO A 11 11.42 0.60 8.52
CA PRO A 11 12.47 1.30 7.76
C PRO A 11 12.64 0.82 6.32
N ASP A 12 12.43 -0.47 6.06
CA ASP A 12 12.65 -1.10 4.75
C ASP A 12 11.40 -1.09 3.85
N TYR A 13 10.26 -0.56 4.32
CA TYR A 13 9.00 -0.64 3.60
C TYR A 13 9.08 0.02 2.22
N TYR A 14 9.66 1.21 2.14
CA TYR A 14 9.75 1.99 0.91
C TYR A 14 10.90 1.55 -0.01
N ASP A 15 11.84 0.78 0.52
CA ASP A 15 12.86 0.11 -0.29
C ASP A 15 12.28 -1.09 -1.04
N ILE A 16 11.28 -1.75 -0.46
CA ILE A 16 10.61 -2.93 -1.04
C ILE A 16 9.40 -2.49 -1.89
N ILE A 17 8.55 -1.61 -1.36
CA ILE A 17 7.30 -1.19 -1.99
C ILE A 17 7.49 0.12 -2.76
N LYS A 18 7.46 0.03 -4.09
CA LYS A 18 7.75 1.16 -5.00
C LYS A 18 6.57 2.09 -5.23
N HIS A 19 5.35 1.60 -5.08
CA HIS A 19 4.12 2.38 -5.24
C HIS A 19 3.22 2.22 -4.01
N PRO A 20 3.55 2.91 -2.89
CA PRO A 20 2.74 2.87 -1.68
C PRO A 20 1.32 3.37 -1.93
N MET A 21 0.34 2.72 -1.31
CA MET A 21 -1.06 3.13 -1.32
C MET A 21 -1.72 2.70 -0.02
N ASP A 22 -2.70 3.49 0.44
CA ASP A 22 -3.44 3.24 1.68
C ASP A 22 -4.89 3.74 1.57
N LEU A 23 -5.77 3.27 2.46
CA LEU A 23 -7.21 3.57 2.40
C LEU A 23 -7.51 5.05 2.72
N GLY A 24 -6.66 5.73 3.49
CA GLY A 24 -6.78 7.16 3.75
C GLY A 24 -6.53 7.98 2.49
N THR A 25 -5.52 7.61 1.70
CA THR A 25 -5.24 8.20 0.38
C THR A 25 -6.37 7.91 -0.62
N VAL A 26 -6.88 6.68 -0.67
CA VAL A 26 -8.05 6.33 -1.49
C VAL A 26 -9.26 7.19 -1.12
N LEU A 27 -9.56 7.35 0.18
CA LEU A 27 -10.67 8.17 0.65
C LEU A 27 -10.52 9.64 0.24
N LYS A 28 -9.29 10.20 0.32
CA LYS A 28 -9.00 11.56 -0.16
C LYS A 28 -9.28 11.68 -1.67
N LYS A 29 -8.81 10.72 -2.48
CA LYS A 29 -9.02 10.70 -3.93
C LYS A 29 -10.49 10.56 -4.32
N VAL A 30 -11.28 9.79 -3.56
CA VAL A 30 -12.75 9.73 -3.72
C VAL A 30 -13.37 11.10 -3.43
N LYS A 31 -13.07 11.69 -2.27
CA LYS A 31 -13.64 12.98 -1.85
C LYS A 31 -13.27 14.14 -2.77
N SER A 32 -12.08 14.11 -3.38
CA SER A 32 -11.63 15.12 -4.33
C SER A 32 -12.09 14.88 -5.77
N GLY A 33 -12.83 13.80 -6.05
CA GLY A 33 -13.24 13.44 -7.41
C GLY A 33 -12.08 13.09 -8.35
N ALA A 34 -10.97 12.59 -7.81
CA ALA A 34 -9.76 12.24 -8.58
C ALA A 34 -9.97 10.99 -9.45
N TYR A 35 -10.83 10.06 -9.04
CA TYR A 35 -11.17 8.89 -9.85
C TYR A 35 -12.20 9.24 -10.92
N LYS A 36 -11.79 9.24 -12.19
CA LYS A 36 -12.69 9.47 -13.33
C LYS A 36 -13.42 8.21 -13.78
N THR A 37 -12.93 7.04 -13.37
CA THR A 37 -13.50 5.74 -13.72
C THR A 37 -13.51 4.81 -12.50
N LYS A 38 -14.43 3.84 -12.50
CA LYS A 38 -14.44 2.76 -11.49
C LYS A 38 -13.14 1.95 -11.53
N ALA A 39 -12.58 1.74 -12.72
CA ALA A 39 -11.33 1.01 -12.91
C ALA A 39 -10.18 1.65 -12.12
N ALA A 40 -10.00 2.98 -12.22
CA ALA A 40 -8.94 3.68 -11.49
C ALA A 40 -9.06 3.56 -9.96
N PHE A 41 -10.29 3.54 -9.44
CA PHE A 41 -10.53 3.28 -8.01
C PHE A 41 -10.17 1.83 -7.64
N THR A 42 -10.61 0.86 -8.45
CA THR A 42 -10.31 -0.56 -8.24
C THR A 42 -8.81 -0.86 -8.33
N GLU A 43 -8.07 -0.17 -9.19
CA GLU A 43 -6.61 -0.31 -9.32
C GLU A 43 -5.89 0.05 -8.01
N ASP A 44 -6.26 1.16 -7.36
CA ASP A 44 -5.65 1.52 -6.07
C ASP A 44 -6.01 0.53 -4.95
N LEU A 45 -7.23 -0.03 -4.95
CA LEU A 45 -7.58 -1.09 -3.98
C LEU A 45 -6.76 -2.36 -4.21
N LYS A 46 -6.60 -2.76 -5.48
CA LYS A 46 -5.74 -3.89 -5.86
C LYS A 46 -4.28 -3.62 -5.49
N LEU A 47 -3.81 -2.39 -5.61
CA LEU A 47 -2.45 -2.00 -5.26
C LEU A 47 -2.20 -2.13 -3.75
N ILE A 48 -3.15 -1.72 -2.91
CA ILE A 48 -3.07 -1.94 -1.45
C ILE A 48 -2.90 -3.44 -1.16
N TRP A 49 -3.75 -4.27 -1.75
CA TRP A 49 -3.69 -5.72 -1.57
C TRP A 49 -2.36 -6.32 -2.05
N ALA A 50 -1.91 -5.95 -3.26
CA ALA A 50 -0.66 -6.43 -3.84
C ALA A 50 0.56 -6.03 -2.99
N ASN A 51 0.62 -4.78 -2.53
CA ASN A 51 1.70 -4.32 -1.65
C ASN A 51 1.74 -5.10 -0.34
N CYS A 52 0.58 -5.43 0.23
CA CYS A 52 0.49 -6.25 1.43
C CYS A 52 0.97 -7.68 1.19
N LEU A 53 0.62 -8.29 0.06
CA LEU A 53 1.14 -9.61 -0.29
C LEU A 53 2.64 -9.59 -0.50
N VAL A 54 3.18 -8.60 -1.21
CA VAL A 54 4.62 -8.49 -1.47
C VAL A 54 5.39 -8.32 -0.17
N TYR A 55 5.02 -7.33 0.64
CA TYR A 55 5.77 -7.01 1.85
C TYR A 55 5.63 -8.07 2.95
N ASN A 56 4.45 -8.69 3.08
CA ASN A 56 4.19 -9.72 4.09
C ASN A 56 4.34 -11.16 3.57
N SER A 57 4.80 -11.35 2.32
CA SER A 57 5.02 -12.68 1.75
C SER A 57 6.02 -13.48 2.61
N PRO A 58 5.86 -14.80 2.76
CA PRO A 58 6.81 -15.65 3.48
C PRO A 58 8.26 -15.45 3.03
N ILE A 59 8.51 -15.17 1.75
CA ILE A 59 9.85 -14.94 1.20
C ILE A 59 10.50 -13.66 1.77
N VAL A 60 9.71 -12.61 2.00
CA VAL A 60 10.17 -11.34 2.59
C VAL A 60 10.14 -11.41 4.11
N CYS A 61 9.15 -12.09 4.69
CA CYS A 61 8.93 -12.23 6.12
C CYS A 61 9.95 -13.19 6.77
N GLN A 62 10.41 -14.25 6.07
CA GLN A 62 11.47 -15.14 6.59
C GLN A 62 12.81 -14.43 6.77
N LYS A 63 13.08 -13.32 6.08
CA LYS A 63 14.26 -12.48 6.34
C LYS A 63 14.12 -11.62 7.60
N LYS A 64 12.96 -11.62 8.26
CA LYS A 64 12.62 -10.79 9.44
C LYS A 64 12.47 -11.59 10.73
N ILE A 65 12.55 -12.93 10.67
CA ILE A 65 12.56 -13.79 11.84
C ILE A 65 14.03 -14.16 12.11
N PRO A 66 14.60 -13.86 13.30
CA PRO A 66 15.95 -14.30 13.66
C PRO A 66 16.06 -15.83 13.77
#